data_AF-A0A1J3K712-F1
#
_entry.id   AF-A0A1J3K712-F1
#
_cell.length_a   1.000
_cell.length_b   1.000
_cell.length_c   1.000
_cell.angle_alpha   90.00
_cell.angle_beta   90.00
_cell.angle_gamma   90.00
#
_symmetry.space_group_name_H-M   'P 1'
#
loop_
_entity.id
_entity.type
_entity.pdbx_description
1 polymer ?
#
loop_
_entity_poly.entity_id
_entity_poly.type
_entity_poly.pdbx_seq_one_letter_code
_entity_poly.pdbx_strand_id
1 'polypeptide(L)'
;MHICLNFRAKASKYSLDIMLEKAWVHLSRFIFVKQKTSEEFKLLSDQYRERRRKQIPHTCSRKGMVRLAEDLKKESSDPSDVTRLKVWVKSRTKKDGTAVNTNAAEKIKKAYELVEAETPSATSTNPKEDLLTKVLGPDNPGRLRAMGRGMSMSRYTCFQMNNKYMTEMQQNQVHLQQQVQDLQETLARMRNQRPEAEVGENYAPRSVNKKAQLKCILYDWSGSDAKVAEGRILSSDPKDFINEIPLGPNSFKVLVENAN
;
A
#
# COMPACT_ATOMS: atom_id res chain seq x y z
N MET A 1 -9.36 -67.52 73.32
CA MET A 1 -10.44 -66.91 72.52
C MET A 1 -9.79 -65.88 71.60
N HIS A 2 -9.54 -66.22 70.33
CA HIS A 2 -8.91 -65.31 69.36
C HIS A 2 -9.98 -64.45 68.71
N ILE A 3 -9.90 -63.13 68.88
CA ILE A 3 -10.75 -62.18 68.16
C ILE A 3 -9.91 -61.59 67.03
N CYS A 4 -10.10 -62.10 65.80
CA CYS A 4 -9.62 -61.45 64.58
C CYS A 4 -10.58 -60.31 64.21
N LEU A 5 -10.19 -59.07 64.51
CA LEU A 5 -10.87 -57.88 63.99
C LEU A 5 -10.33 -57.58 62.59
N ASN A 6 -11.00 -58.08 61.57
CA ASN A 6 -10.80 -57.65 60.19
C ASN A 6 -11.39 -56.24 60.00
N PHE A 7 -10.55 -55.21 60.11
CA PHE A 7 -10.91 -53.85 59.72
C PHE A 7 -10.86 -53.71 58.19
N ARG A 8 -12.02 -53.88 57.54
CA ARG A 8 -12.19 -53.58 56.11
C ARG A 8 -12.60 -52.11 55.96
N ALA A 9 -11.63 -51.23 55.74
CA ALA A 9 -11.89 -49.82 55.49
C ALA A 9 -12.62 -49.65 54.13
N LYS A 10 -13.89 -49.22 54.17
CA LYS A 10 -14.64 -48.77 52.99
C LYS A 10 -14.23 -47.33 52.68
N ALA A 11 -13.23 -47.14 51.84
CA ALA A 11 -13.01 -45.84 51.20
C ALA A 11 -14.07 -45.65 50.10
N SER A 12 -14.82 -44.55 50.17
CA SER A 12 -15.71 -44.11 49.07
C SER A 12 -14.89 -43.85 47.81
N LYS A 13 -15.42 -44.19 46.63
CA LYS A 13 -14.78 -43.98 45.32
C LYS A 13 -14.26 -42.54 45.16
N TYR A 14 -15.03 -41.56 45.61
CA TYR A 14 -14.65 -40.13 45.60
C TYR A 14 -13.41 -39.81 46.46
N SER A 15 -13.21 -40.52 47.57
CA SER A 15 -12.03 -40.33 48.45
C SER A 15 -10.76 -40.91 47.82
N LEU A 16 -10.88 -42.04 47.12
CA LEU A 16 -9.78 -42.62 46.35
C LEU A 16 -9.39 -41.74 45.17
N ASP A 17 -10.36 -41.19 44.44
CA ASP A 17 -10.11 -40.28 43.30
C ASP A 17 -9.36 -39.00 43.74
N ILE A 18 -9.78 -38.37 44.85
CA ILE A 18 -9.09 -37.20 45.42
C ILE A 18 -7.66 -37.54 45.89
N MET A 19 -7.45 -38.71 46.47
CA MET A 19 -6.10 -39.15 46.90
C MET A 19 -5.20 -39.41 45.70
N LEU A 20 -5.72 -40.02 44.62
CA LEU A 20 -4.98 -40.26 43.39
C LEU A 20 -4.63 -38.95 42.68
N GLU A 21 -5.54 -37.98 42.61
CA GLU A 21 -5.28 -36.67 42.01
C GLU A 21 -4.19 -35.90 42.79
N LYS A 22 -4.28 -35.87 44.12
CA LYS A 22 -3.25 -35.24 44.98
C LYS A 22 -1.89 -35.93 44.85
N ALA A 23 -1.86 -37.26 44.76
CA ALA A 23 -0.64 -38.01 44.54
C ALA A 23 -0.04 -37.70 43.15
N TRP A 24 -0.86 -37.59 42.12
CA TRP A 24 -0.44 -37.26 40.76
C TRP A 24 0.12 -35.85 40.63
N VAL A 25 -0.51 -34.86 41.28
CA VAL A 25 0.02 -33.47 41.33
C VAL A 25 1.37 -33.43 42.05
N HIS A 26 1.50 -34.12 43.19
CA HIS A 26 2.78 -34.18 43.91
C HIS A 26 3.88 -34.86 43.10
N LEU A 27 3.57 -36.00 42.45
CA LEU A 27 4.52 -36.71 41.60
C LEU A 27 4.95 -35.84 40.41
N SER A 28 4.00 -35.16 39.77
CA SER A 28 4.27 -34.24 38.65
C SER A 28 5.17 -33.07 39.08
N ARG A 29 4.90 -32.48 40.25
CA ARG A 29 5.75 -31.43 40.83
C ARG A 29 7.15 -31.95 41.14
N PHE A 30 7.26 -33.15 41.72
CA PHE A 30 8.55 -33.76 42.03
C PHE A 30 9.38 -34.03 40.77
N ILE A 31 8.76 -34.61 39.73
CA ILE A 31 9.40 -34.85 38.42
C ILE A 31 9.87 -33.52 37.80
N PHE A 32 9.01 -32.50 37.81
CA PHE A 32 9.35 -31.17 37.30
C PHE A 32 10.54 -30.55 38.03
N VAL A 33 10.55 -30.58 39.37
CA VAL A 33 11.65 -30.02 40.16
C VAL A 33 12.94 -30.77 39.85
N LYS A 34 12.94 -32.11 39.88
CA LYS A 34 14.11 -32.93 39.55
C LYS A 34 14.66 -32.61 38.15
N GLN A 35 13.77 -32.39 37.18
CA GLN A 35 14.17 -31.99 35.82
C GLN A 35 14.76 -30.57 35.78
N LYS A 36 14.17 -29.59 36.47
CA LYS A 36 14.65 -28.20 36.48
C LYS A 36 15.91 -27.97 37.31
N THR A 37 16.24 -28.90 38.20
CA THR A 37 17.47 -28.87 39.00
C THR A 37 18.56 -29.79 38.44
N SER A 38 18.33 -30.46 37.30
CA SER A 38 19.34 -31.31 36.68
C SER A 38 20.48 -30.48 36.06
N GLU A 39 21.66 -31.08 35.98
CA GLU A 39 22.81 -30.44 35.34
C GLU A 39 22.55 -30.17 33.85
N GLU A 40 21.89 -31.10 33.16
CA GLU A 40 21.47 -30.92 31.75
C GLU A 40 20.59 -29.69 31.57
N PHE A 41 19.63 -29.47 32.46
CA PHE A 41 18.77 -28.29 32.40
C PHE A 41 19.56 -27.01 32.68
N LYS A 42 20.52 -27.06 33.61
CA LYS A 42 21.39 -25.92 33.93
C LYS A 42 22.25 -25.52 32.73
N LEU A 43 22.91 -26.49 32.08
CA LEU A 43 23.68 -26.27 30.85
C LEU A 43 22.80 -25.66 29.75
N LEU A 44 21.60 -26.22 29.52
CA LEU A 44 20.66 -25.68 28.55
C LEU A 44 20.23 -24.24 28.89
N SER A 45 19.89 -23.99 30.16
CA SER A 45 19.49 -22.67 30.67
C SER A 45 20.59 -21.62 30.48
N ASP A 46 21.84 -21.99 30.77
CA ASP A 46 22.99 -21.10 30.63
C ASP A 46 23.28 -20.80 29.15
N GLN A 47 23.14 -21.78 28.24
CA GLN A 47 23.17 -21.50 26.80
C GLN A 47 22.10 -20.48 26.38
N TYR A 48 20.87 -20.57 26.90
CA TYR A 48 19.82 -19.59 26.60
C TYR A 48 20.11 -18.22 27.24
N ARG A 49 20.73 -18.18 28.43
CA ARG A 49 21.16 -16.92 29.08
C ARG A 49 22.25 -16.22 28.27
N GLU A 50 23.24 -16.96 27.78
CA GLU A 50 24.27 -16.43 26.88
C GLU A 50 23.68 -15.88 25.58
N ARG A 51 22.74 -16.62 24.97
CA ARG A 51 22.00 -16.13 23.80
C ARG A 51 21.23 -14.82 24.09
N ARG A 52 20.71 -14.63 25.30
CA ARG A 52 20.05 -13.37 25.70
C ARG A 52 21.04 -12.23 25.96
N ARG A 53 22.20 -12.50 26.59
CA ARG A 53 23.25 -11.47 26.80
C ARG A 53 23.76 -10.88 25.50
N LYS A 54 23.85 -11.69 24.44
CA LYS A 54 24.29 -11.26 23.11
C LYS A 54 23.23 -10.44 22.35
N GLN A 55 21.99 -10.35 22.84
CA GLN A 55 20.96 -9.53 22.19
C GLN A 55 21.16 -8.05 22.51
N ILE A 56 21.08 -7.22 21.47
CA ILE A 56 21.13 -5.77 21.60
C ILE A 56 19.69 -5.24 21.72
N PRO A 57 19.25 -4.80 22.91
CA PRO A 57 17.89 -4.28 23.10
C PRO A 57 17.70 -2.97 22.30
N HIS A 58 16.46 -2.66 21.95
CA HIS A 58 16.12 -1.35 21.37
C HIS A 58 15.47 -0.44 22.42
N THR A 59 15.60 0.87 22.25
CA THR A 59 15.07 1.91 23.15
C THR A 59 13.67 2.39 22.74
N CYS A 60 13.12 1.90 21.61
CA CYS A 60 11.86 2.39 21.03
C CYS A 60 10.57 1.98 21.76
N SER A 61 10.62 1.25 22.88
CA SER A 61 9.42 0.81 23.64
C SER A 61 8.31 0.24 22.71
N ARG A 62 7.05 0.67 22.89
CA ARG A 62 5.88 0.31 22.08
C ARG A 62 5.81 0.96 20.69
N LYS A 63 6.71 1.91 20.36
CA LYS A 63 6.72 2.59 19.05
C LYS A 63 7.05 1.59 17.93
N GLY A 64 8.06 0.74 18.17
CA GLY A 64 8.54 -0.25 17.19
C GLY A 64 9.37 0.38 16.06
N MET A 65 9.94 -0.46 15.20
CA MET A 65 10.86 0.01 14.14
C MET A 65 10.14 0.71 12.98
N VAL A 66 8.92 0.28 12.65
CA VAL A 66 8.14 0.86 11.53
C VAL A 66 7.82 2.32 11.78
N ARG A 67 7.24 2.63 12.95
CA ARG A 67 6.93 4.03 13.32
C ARG A 67 8.19 4.87 13.49
N LEU A 68 9.27 4.29 14.02
CA LEU A 68 10.55 4.99 14.08
C LEU A 68 11.05 5.37 12.68
N ALA A 69 10.95 4.46 11.70
CA ALA A 69 11.35 4.74 10.33
C ALA A 69 10.50 5.88 9.73
N GLU A 70 9.18 5.89 9.97
CA GLU A 70 8.30 6.96 9.52
C GLU A 70 8.62 8.32 10.19
N ASP A 71 8.91 8.33 11.49
CA ASP A 71 9.34 9.55 12.19
C ASP A 71 10.65 10.08 11.58
N LEU A 72 11.62 9.20 11.31
CA LEU A 72 12.88 9.57 10.67
C LEU A 72 12.68 10.12 9.24
N LYS A 73 11.72 9.58 8.49
CA LYS A 73 11.39 10.09 7.15
C LYS A 73 10.78 11.49 7.19
N LYS A 74 9.97 11.78 8.22
CA LYS A 74 9.38 13.11 8.41
C LYS A 74 10.40 14.15 8.86
N GLU A 75 11.40 13.73 9.63
CA GLU A 75 12.50 14.59 10.08
C GLU A 75 13.58 14.79 9.00
N SER A 76 13.65 13.90 8.00
CA SER A 76 14.63 13.94 6.91
C SER A 76 14.18 14.87 5.78
N SER A 77 15.11 15.60 5.17
CA SER A 77 14.86 16.35 3.93
C SER A 77 14.58 15.43 2.74
N ASP A 78 15.23 14.26 2.72
CA ASP A 78 14.99 13.20 1.75
C ASP A 78 14.51 11.93 2.48
N PRO A 79 13.22 11.55 2.34
CA PRO A 79 12.70 10.31 2.91
C PRO A 79 13.38 9.03 2.39
N SER A 80 14.00 9.07 1.21
CA SER A 80 14.65 7.90 0.60
C SER A 80 15.99 7.55 1.26
N ASP A 81 16.64 8.53 1.91
CA ASP A 81 17.88 8.36 2.68
C ASP A 81 17.70 7.59 4.00
N VAL A 82 16.46 7.31 4.41
CA VAL A 82 16.17 6.57 5.64
C VAL A 82 16.37 5.06 5.43
N THR A 83 17.62 4.64 5.53
CA THR A 83 18.01 3.22 5.44
C THR A 83 17.65 2.43 6.69
N ARG A 84 17.53 1.09 6.56
CA ARG A 84 17.30 0.23 7.73
C ARG A 84 18.48 0.24 8.72
N LEU A 85 19.70 0.57 8.26
CA LEU A 85 20.84 0.82 9.14
C LEU A 85 20.58 2.03 10.03
N LYS A 86 20.14 3.16 9.44
CA LYS A 86 19.81 4.40 10.16
C LYS A 86 18.72 4.15 11.21
N VAL A 87 17.68 3.39 10.84
CA VAL A 87 16.63 2.93 11.78
C VAL A 87 17.22 2.08 12.91
N TRP A 88 18.10 1.12 12.58
CA TRP A 88 18.75 0.27 13.57
C TRP A 88 19.62 1.08 14.54
N VAL A 89 20.47 1.98 14.04
CA VAL A 89 21.33 2.85 14.87
C VAL A 89 20.46 3.70 15.80
N LYS A 90 19.51 4.47 15.25
CA LYS A 90 18.63 5.34 16.05
C LYS A 90 17.87 4.58 17.14
N SER A 91 17.41 3.37 16.85
CA SER A 91 16.70 2.54 17.83
C SER A 91 17.57 1.96 18.94
N ARG A 92 18.90 2.01 18.82
CA ARG A 92 19.88 1.55 19.82
C ARG A 92 20.61 2.71 20.50
N THR A 93 20.29 3.92 20.09
CA THR A 93 20.72 5.17 20.71
C THR A 93 19.65 5.66 21.67
N LYS A 94 20.07 6.12 22.84
CA LYS A 94 19.20 6.76 23.85
C LYS A 94 18.96 8.23 23.47
N LYS A 95 18.10 8.92 24.23
CA LYS A 95 17.80 10.34 23.99
C LYS A 95 19.00 11.26 24.23
N ASP A 96 19.93 10.84 25.08
CA ASP A 96 21.19 11.54 25.38
C ASP A 96 22.27 11.35 24.29
N GLY A 97 21.98 10.58 23.23
CA GLY A 97 22.93 10.27 22.17
C GLY A 97 23.85 9.08 22.48
N THR A 98 23.79 8.51 23.68
CA THR A 98 24.62 7.36 24.07
C THR A 98 24.04 6.04 23.58
N ALA A 99 24.91 5.06 23.31
CA ALA A 99 24.47 3.71 22.97
C ALA A 99 23.80 3.01 24.17
N VAL A 100 22.87 2.09 23.89
CA VAL A 100 22.14 1.36 24.94
C VAL A 100 23.05 0.49 25.83
N ASN A 101 24.13 -0.04 25.26
CA ASN A 101 25.18 -0.81 25.93
C ASN A 101 26.49 -0.81 25.13
N THR A 102 27.54 -1.44 25.68
CA THR A 102 28.88 -1.52 25.05
C THR A 102 28.86 -2.21 23.69
N ASN A 103 28.15 -3.33 23.57
CA ASN A 103 28.03 -4.07 22.30
C ASN A 103 27.36 -3.21 21.20
N ALA A 104 26.31 -2.46 21.55
CA ALA A 104 25.68 -1.51 20.65
C ALA A 104 26.66 -0.42 20.22
N ALA A 105 27.45 0.13 21.15
CA ALA A 105 28.45 1.15 20.85
C ALA A 105 29.47 0.67 19.81
N GLU A 106 30.02 -0.53 19.98
CA GLU A 106 30.96 -1.13 19.02
C GLU A 106 30.33 -1.30 17.62
N LYS A 107 29.09 -1.80 17.56
CA LYS A 107 28.38 -1.99 16.29
C LYS A 107 28.01 -0.67 15.62
N ILE A 108 27.62 0.34 16.39
CA ILE A 108 27.32 1.68 15.90
C ILE A 108 28.60 2.34 15.37
N LYS A 109 29.73 2.20 16.08
CA LYS A 109 31.03 2.67 15.59
C LYS A 109 31.40 2.03 14.25
N LYS A 110 31.31 0.70 14.15
CA LYS A 110 31.52 -0.03 12.89
C LYS A 110 30.58 0.44 11.78
N ALA A 111 29.33 0.78 12.12
CA ALA A 111 28.38 1.30 11.15
C ALA A 111 28.83 2.65 10.58
N TYR A 112 29.30 3.58 11.42
CA TYR A 112 29.85 4.85 10.95
C TYR A 112 31.08 4.66 10.08
N GLU A 113 32.02 3.81 10.50
CA GLU A 113 33.23 3.50 9.70
C GLU A 113 32.89 2.97 8.29
N LEU A 114 31.85 2.12 8.18
CA LEU A 114 31.42 1.60 6.88
C LEU A 114 30.69 2.64 6.03
N VAL A 115 29.93 3.55 6.65
CA VAL A 115 29.25 4.63 5.93
C VAL A 115 30.27 5.62 5.36
N GLU A 116 31.31 5.98 6.12
CA GLU A 116 32.39 6.87 5.65
C GLU A 116 33.25 6.22 4.56
N ALA A 117 33.42 4.89 4.59
CA ALA A 117 34.21 4.16 3.60
C ALA A 117 33.46 3.92 2.27
N GLU A 118 32.13 4.02 2.25
CA GLU A 118 31.33 3.80 1.04
C GLU A 118 31.13 5.11 0.27
N THR A 119 31.41 5.07 -1.03
CA THR A 119 31.01 6.15 -1.95
C THR A 119 29.49 6.11 -2.15
N PRO A 120 28.81 7.26 -2.36
CA PRO A 120 27.33 7.34 -2.43
C PRO A 120 26.67 6.38 -3.44
N SER A 121 27.42 5.92 -4.44
CA SER A 121 26.92 5.06 -5.52
C SER A 121 26.99 3.55 -5.23
N ALA A 122 27.54 3.11 -4.09
CA ALA A 122 27.82 1.70 -3.81
C ALA A 122 26.79 1.00 -2.88
N THR A 123 25.75 1.69 -2.42
CA THR A 123 24.80 1.12 -1.46
C THR A 123 23.84 0.15 -2.15
N SER A 124 24.05 -1.15 -1.93
CA SER A 124 23.18 -2.21 -2.46
C SER A 124 21.77 -2.11 -1.88
N THR A 125 20.75 -2.12 -2.74
CA THR A 125 19.32 -2.21 -2.37
C THR A 125 18.94 -3.61 -1.86
N ASN A 126 19.84 -4.59 -1.99
CA ASN A 126 19.64 -5.96 -1.53
C ASN A 126 19.86 -6.06 -0.01
N PRO A 127 18.83 -6.43 0.78
CA PRO A 127 18.97 -6.57 2.24
C PRO A 127 20.01 -7.61 2.67
N LYS A 128 20.37 -8.55 1.80
CA LYS A 128 21.40 -9.56 2.10
C LYS A 128 22.82 -9.01 2.06
N GLU A 129 23.05 -7.85 1.45
CA GLU A 129 24.38 -7.30 1.18
C GLU A 129 24.55 -5.87 1.70
N ASP A 130 23.48 -5.26 2.17
CA ASP A 130 23.54 -3.89 2.66
C ASP A 130 24.43 -3.72 3.91
N LEU A 131 24.66 -2.46 4.25
CA LEU A 131 25.48 -2.06 5.38
C LEU A 131 25.07 -2.69 6.71
N LEU A 132 23.76 -2.87 6.96
CA LEU A 132 23.32 -3.47 8.22
C LEU A 132 23.74 -4.94 8.30
N THR A 133 23.68 -5.67 7.18
CA THR A 133 24.20 -7.03 7.09
C THR A 133 25.74 -7.06 7.22
N LYS A 134 26.47 -6.07 6.69
CA LYS A 134 27.93 -5.96 6.90
C LYS A 134 28.31 -5.71 8.37
N VAL A 135 27.48 -4.99 9.13
CA VAL A 135 27.70 -4.69 10.55
C VAL A 135 27.37 -5.89 11.46
N LEU A 136 26.20 -6.50 11.24
CA LEU A 136 25.62 -7.50 12.16
C LEU A 136 25.72 -8.95 11.67
N GLY A 137 26.09 -9.15 10.41
CA GLY A 137 26.00 -10.44 9.73
C GLY A 137 24.61 -10.72 9.17
N PRO A 138 24.45 -11.88 8.51
CA PRO A 138 23.23 -12.25 7.80
C PRO A 138 22.01 -12.30 8.72
N ASP A 139 20.88 -11.82 8.22
CA ASP A 139 19.61 -11.80 8.95
C ASP A 139 19.15 -13.20 9.39
N ASN A 140 18.36 -13.22 10.47
CA ASN A 140 17.80 -14.48 10.96
C ASN A 140 16.87 -15.08 9.91
N PRO A 141 16.85 -16.42 9.74
CA PRO A 141 15.96 -17.07 8.79
C PRO A 141 14.50 -16.61 8.94
N GLY A 142 13.89 -16.24 7.83
CA GLY A 142 12.49 -15.79 7.77
C GLY A 142 12.21 -14.36 8.26
N ARG A 143 13.23 -13.60 8.72
CA ARG A 143 13.00 -12.27 9.29
C ARG A 143 14.13 -11.26 9.06
N LEU A 144 13.81 -10.17 8.39
CA LEU A 144 14.66 -9.00 8.22
C LEU A 144 14.77 -8.18 9.52
N ARG A 145 16.00 -7.81 9.90
CA ARG A 145 16.22 -6.89 11.03
C ARG A 145 15.86 -5.45 10.65
N ALA A 146 15.47 -4.69 11.68
CA ALA A 146 15.10 -3.27 11.61
C ALA A 146 13.88 -2.90 10.72
N MET A 147 13.25 -3.87 10.06
CA MET A 147 12.10 -3.65 9.15
C MET A 147 10.72 -3.90 9.80
N GLY A 148 10.65 -3.98 11.14
CA GLY A 148 9.41 -4.26 11.86
C GLY A 148 9.11 -5.74 12.10
N ARG A 149 7.96 -6.02 12.71
CA ARG A 149 7.56 -7.37 13.13
C ARG A 149 7.08 -8.17 11.91
N GLY A 150 7.66 -9.36 11.71
CA GLY A 150 7.19 -10.30 10.69
C GLY A 150 7.52 -9.91 9.25
N MET A 151 8.52 -9.05 9.05
CA MET A 151 9.02 -8.73 7.72
C MET A 151 9.99 -9.82 7.24
N SER A 152 9.55 -10.64 6.30
CA SER A 152 10.37 -11.61 5.59
C SER A 152 10.93 -11.02 4.29
N MET A 153 11.88 -11.72 3.66
CA MET A 153 12.36 -11.37 2.31
C MET A 153 11.23 -11.31 1.28
N SER A 154 10.36 -12.33 1.24
CA SER A 154 9.25 -12.40 0.30
C SER A 154 8.28 -11.23 0.46
N ARG A 155 7.93 -10.89 1.71
CA ARG A 155 7.08 -9.74 2.00
C ARG A 155 7.77 -8.42 1.67
N TYR A 156 9.08 -8.32 1.87
CA TYR A 156 9.85 -7.14 1.48
C TYR A 156 9.87 -6.94 -0.04
N THR A 157 10.03 -8.01 -0.83
CA THR A 157 9.94 -7.93 -2.30
C THR A 157 8.56 -7.47 -2.75
N CYS A 158 7.48 -8.03 -2.17
CA CYS A 158 6.12 -7.57 -2.44
C CYS A 158 5.93 -6.09 -2.04
N PHE A 159 6.43 -5.68 -0.88
CA PHE A 159 6.37 -4.29 -0.42
C PHE A 159 7.09 -3.32 -1.36
N GLN A 160 8.28 -3.67 -1.87
CA GLN A 160 8.99 -2.85 -2.85
C GLN A 160 8.20 -2.70 -4.15
N MET A 161 7.66 -3.80 -4.68
CA MET A 161 6.85 -3.75 -5.90
C MET A 161 5.61 -2.89 -5.72
N ASN A 162 4.91 -3.04 -4.59
CA ASN A 162 3.75 -2.21 -4.27
C ASN A 162 4.12 -0.72 -4.16
N ASN A 163 5.24 -0.39 -3.49
CA ASN A 163 5.67 1.02 -3.37
C ASN A 163 6.05 1.61 -4.73
N LYS A 164 6.75 0.86 -5.58
CA LYS A 164 7.10 1.29 -6.92
C LYS A 164 5.83 1.61 -7.72
N TYR A 165 4.88 0.68 -7.75
CA TYR A 165 3.59 0.87 -8.42
C TYR A 165 2.82 2.07 -7.87
N MET A 166 2.75 2.24 -6.55
CA MET A 166 2.08 3.38 -5.92
C MET A 166 2.74 4.72 -6.27
N THR A 167 4.07 4.75 -6.37
CA THR A 167 4.82 5.96 -6.73
C THR A 167 4.55 6.35 -8.18
N GLU A 168 4.60 5.38 -9.10
CA GLU A 168 4.27 5.58 -10.52
C GLU A 168 2.81 6.06 -10.68
N MET A 169 1.88 5.47 -9.93
CA MET A 169 0.48 5.88 -9.94
C MET A 169 0.29 7.31 -9.43
N GLN A 170 1.00 7.70 -8.36
CA GLN A 170 0.97 9.08 -7.85
C GLN A 170 1.53 10.08 -8.86
N GLN A 171 2.64 9.74 -9.52
CA GLN A 171 3.22 10.58 -10.57
C GLN A 171 2.25 10.76 -11.75
N ASN A 172 1.60 9.68 -12.19
CA ASN A 172 0.59 9.74 -13.23
C ASN A 172 -0.62 10.58 -12.80
N GLN A 173 -1.05 10.46 -11.54
CA GLN A 173 -2.15 11.27 -11.01
C GLN A 173 -1.80 12.77 -11.02
N VAL A 174 -0.60 13.15 -10.57
CA VAL A 174 -0.12 14.54 -10.60
C VAL A 174 -0.03 15.04 -12.04
N HIS A 175 0.50 14.23 -12.95
CA HIS A 175 0.60 14.58 -14.37
C HIS A 175 -0.78 14.85 -15.00
N LEU A 176 -1.76 13.96 -14.76
CA LEU A 176 -3.12 14.13 -15.26
C LEU A 176 -3.81 15.36 -14.66
N GLN A 177 -3.59 15.64 -13.37
CA GLN A 177 -4.12 16.85 -12.74
C GLN A 177 -3.55 18.12 -13.38
N GLN A 178 -2.25 18.14 -13.68
CA GLN A 178 -1.62 19.24 -14.40
C GLN A 178 -2.21 19.43 -15.80
N GLN A 179 -2.39 18.33 -16.55
CA GLN A 179 -3.02 18.39 -17.88
C GLN A 179 -4.44 18.95 -17.82
N VAL A 180 -5.23 18.55 -16.81
CA VAL A 180 -6.59 19.09 -16.62
C VAL A 180 -6.54 20.58 -16.29
N GLN A 181 -5.61 21.02 -15.45
CA GLN A 181 -5.44 22.44 -15.11
C GLN A 181 -5.05 23.29 -16.32
N ASP A 182 -4.09 22.83 -17.12
CA ASP A 182 -3.65 23.51 -18.35
C ASP A 182 -4.78 23.63 -19.38
N LEU A 183 -5.59 22.58 -19.53
CA LEU A 183 -6.77 22.59 -20.39
C LEU A 183 -7.83 23.58 -19.88
N GLN A 184 -8.09 23.62 -18.58
CA GLN A 184 -9.02 24.57 -17.97
C GLN A 184 -8.56 26.03 -18.19
N GLU A 185 -7.26 26.30 -18.02
CA GLU A 185 -6.71 27.64 -18.23
C GLU A 185 -6.79 28.05 -19.71
N THR A 186 -6.49 27.12 -20.63
CA THR A 186 -6.62 27.35 -22.08
C THR A 186 -8.06 27.71 -22.44
N LEU A 187 -9.04 26.97 -21.92
CA LEU A 187 -10.47 27.26 -22.14
C LEU A 187 -10.87 28.63 -21.56
N ALA A 188 -10.34 29.02 -20.41
CA ALA A 188 -10.59 30.33 -19.81
C ALA A 188 -10.01 31.49 -20.66
N ARG A 189 -8.80 31.32 -21.20
CA ARG A 189 -8.16 32.30 -22.10
C ARG A 189 -8.95 32.46 -23.40
N MET A 190 -9.39 31.34 -24.00
CA MET A 190 -10.22 31.37 -25.20
C MET A 190 -11.58 32.06 -24.96
N ARG A 191 -12.15 31.91 -23.76
CA ARG A 191 -13.39 32.61 -23.38
C ARG A 191 -13.20 34.13 -23.32
N ASN A 192 -12.07 34.61 -22.79
CA ASN A 192 -11.80 36.03 -22.60
C ASN A 192 -11.31 36.77 -23.87
N GLN A 193 -10.92 36.03 -24.92
CA GLN A 193 -10.50 36.60 -26.21
C GLN A 193 -11.65 36.76 -27.22
N ARG A 194 -12.90 36.48 -26.84
CA ARG A 194 -14.05 36.89 -27.65
C ARG A 194 -14.27 38.40 -27.43
N PRO A 195 -14.20 39.26 -28.46
CA PRO A 195 -14.65 40.64 -28.32
C PRO A 195 -16.13 40.63 -27.96
N GLU A 196 -16.49 41.24 -26.83
CA GLU A 196 -17.86 41.70 -26.58
C GLU A 196 -18.19 42.73 -27.66
N ALA A 197 -18.85 42.28 -28.73
CA ALA A 197 -19.62 43.19 -29.55
C ALA A 197 -20.88 43.54 -28.74
N GLU A 198 -20.82 44.69 -28.06
CA GLU A 198 -21.99 45.41 -27.56
C GLU A 198 -23.03 45.53 -28.69
N VAL A 199 -24.21 44.92 -28.55
CA VAL A 199 -25.42 45.44 -29.18
C VAL A 199 -26.62 45.10 -28.28
N GLY A 200 -27.17 46.18 -27.72
CA GLY A 200 -28.58 46.50 -27.53
C GLY A 200 -29.61 45.38 -27.53
N GLU A 201 -30.43 45.42 -26.48
CA GLU A 201 -31.80 44.92 -26.42
C GLU A 201 -32.47 44.90 -27.80
N ASN A 202 -32.61 43.72 -28.40
CA ASN A 202 -33.66 43.41 -29.36
C ASN A 202 -33.77 41.88 -29.45
N TYR A 203 -34.95 41.38 -29.12
CA TYR A 203 -35.34 40.00 -29.30
C TYR A 203 -35.31 39.67 -30.80
N ALA A 204 -34.21 39.11 -31.29
CA ALA A 204 -34.12 38.45 -32.58
C ALA A 204 -33.20 37.23 -32.46
N PRO A 205 -33.62 36.03 -32.90
CA PRO A 205 -32.81 34.83 -32.75
C PRO A 205 -31.53 34.96 -33.56
N ARG A 206 -30.40 34.82 -32.86
CA ARG A 206 -29.04 34.96 -33.38
C ARG A 206 -28.84 34.08 -34.62
N SER A 207 -28.39 34.72 -35.68
CA SER A 207 -27.99 34.15 -36.96
C SER A 207 -27.03 32.98 -36.76
N VAL A 208 -27.51 31.77 -37.05
CA VAL A 208 -26.69 30.56 -37.19
C VAL A 208 -25.82 30.69 -38.43
N ASN A 209 -24.53 30.36 -38.29
CA ASN A 209 -23.60 30.06 -39.37
C ASN A 209 -24.33 29.48 -40.58
N LYS A 210 -24.38 30.22 -41.69
CA LYS A 210 -24.86 29.70 -42.98
C LYS A 210 -23.85 28.67 -43.49
N LYS A 211 -23.87 27.45 -42.92
CA LYS A 211 -23.50 26.26 -43.69
C LYS A 211 -24.39 26.33 -44.92
N ALA A 212 -23.80 26.47 -46.10
CA ALA A 212 -24.55 26.48 -47.35
C ALA A 212 -25.38 25.19 -47.37
N GLN A 213 -26.69 25.33 -47.16
CA GLN A 213 -27.61 24.20 -47.12
C GLN A 213 -27.61 23.59 -48.53
N LEU A 214 -27.08 22.38 -48.64
CA LEU A 214 -26.94 21.68 -49.90
C LEU A 214 -28.33 21.38 -50.46
N LYS A 215 -28.55 21.71 -51.74
CA LYS A 215 -29.79 21.36 -52.44
C LYS A 215 -29.79 19.88 -52.80
N CYS A 216 -30.94 19.23 -52.70
CA CYS A 216 -31.16 17.85 -53.07
C CYS A 216 -32.44 17.70 -53.90
N ILE A 217 -32.49 16.66 -54.72
CA ILE A 217 -33.66 16.29 -55.53
C ILE A 217 -34.23 15.00 -54.96
N LEU A 218 -35.54 14.96 -54.76
CA LEU A 218 -36.27 13.78 -54.31
C LEU A 218 -36.91 13.10 -55.53
N TYR A 219 -36.71 11.78 -55.62
CA TYR A 219 -37.23 10.93 -56.66
C TYR A 219 -38.32 10.02 -56.12
N ASP A 220 -39.26 9.65 -56.99
CA ASP A 220 -40.28 8.66 -56.67
C ASP A 220 -39.64 7.30 -56.36
N TRP A 221 -40.05 6.70 -55.25
CA TRP A 221 -39.53 5.41 -54.79
C TRP A 221 -40.09 4.23 -55.61
N SER A 222 -41.15 4.44 -56.40
CA SER A 222 -41.80 3.38 -57.18
C SER A 222 -41.00 2.91 -58.42
N GLY A 223 -39.83 3.52 -58.69
CA GLY A 223 -38.93 3.12 -59.78
C GLY A 223 -39.17 3.85 -61.11
N SER A 224 -40.00 4.89 -61.11
CA SER A 224 -40.28 5.72 -62.30
C SER A 224 -39.18 6.74 -62.62
N ASP A 225 -38.18 6.89 -61.73
CA ASP A 225 -37.14 7.96 -61.75
C ASP A 225 -37.71 9.37 -61.96
N ALA A 226 -39.00 9.55 -61.68
CA ALA A 226 -39.66 10.84 -61.77
C ALA A 226 -39.21 11.71 -60.60
N LYS A 227 -38.82 12.94 -60.91
CA LYS A 227 -38.53 13.96 -59.91
C LYS A 227 -39.82 14.43 -59.26
N VAL A 228 -39.97 14.14 -57.97
CA VAL A 228 -41.18 14.48 -57.19
C VAL A 228 -41.02 15.75 -56.37
N ALA A 229 -39.79 16.14 -56.01
CA ALA A 229 -39.57 17.38 -55.27
C ALA A 229 -38.11 17.85 -55.30
N GLU A 230 -37.91 19.12 -54.95
CA GLU A 230 -36.61 19.68 -54.58
C GLU A 230 -36.61 20.09 -53.11
N GLY A 231 -35.47 19.90 -52.45
CA GLY A 231 -35.31 20.23 -51.05
C GLY A 231 -33.91 20.71 -50.70
N ARG A 232 -33.71 21.02 -49.43
CA ARG A 232 -32.41 21.35 -48.83
C ARG A 232 -32.10 20.44 -47.66
N ILE A 233 -30.87 19.96 -47.59
CA ILE A 233 -30.40 19.15 -46.46
C ILE A 233 -30.15 20.08 -45.27
N LEU A 234 -30.88 19.82 -44.18
CA LEU A 234 -30.74 20.51 -42.90
C LEU A 234 -29.72 19.83 -41.99
N SER A 235 -29.67 18.49 -41.98
CA SER A 235 -28.79 17.71 -41.12
C SER A 235 -28.51 16.32 -41.68
N SER A 236 -27.31 15.81 -41.41
CA SER A 236 -26.87 14.44 -41.66
C SER A 236 -26.34 13.78 -40.37
N ASP A 237 -26.59 14.37 -39.20
CA ASP A 237 -26.16 13.84 -37.91
C ASP A 237 -27.11 12.71 -37.48
N PRO A 238 -26.63 11.46 -37.29
CA PRO A 238 -27.46 10.33 -36.85
C PRO A 238 -28.20 10.56 -35.53
N LYS A 239 -27.76 11.52 -34.71
CA LYS A 239 -28.36 11.88 -33.41
C LYS A 239 -29.36 13.02 -33.49
N ASP A 240 -29.56 13.63 -34.66
CA ASP A 240 -30.61 14.65 -34.85
C ASP A 240 -31.99 13.98 -34.94
N PHE A 241 -33.04 14.74 -34.67
CA PHE A 241 -34.42 14.24 -34.53
C PHE A 241 -35.36 14.83 -35.59
N ILE A 242 -36.28 14.00 -36.07
CA ILE A 242 -37.48 14.42 -36.80
C ILE A 242 -38.67 13.88 -36.01
N ASN A 243 -39.53 14.76 -35.50
CA ASN A 243 -40.71 14.39 -34.71
C ASN A 243 -40.39 13.39 -33.59
N GLU A 244 -39.37 13.67 -32.78
CA GLU A 244 -38.90 12.82 -31.67
C GLU A 244 -38.29 11.46 -32.08
N ILE A 245 -38.15 11.19 -33.38
CA ILE A 245 -37.48 9.98 -33.90
C ILE A 245 -36.05 10.34 -34.32
N PRO A 246 -35.01 9.66 -33.82
CA PRO A 246 -33.64 9.90 -34.26
C PRO A 246 -33.45 9.44 -35.70
N LEU A 247 -32.70 10.22 -36.49
CA LEU A 247 -32.45 9.97 -37.92
C LEU A 247 -31.80 8.60 -38.19
N GLY A 248 -30.85 8.17 -37.36
CA GLY A 248 -30.08 6.95 -37.58
C GLY A 248 -28.98 7.09 -38.66
N PRO A 249 -28.14 6.06 -38.83
CA PRO A 249 -27.04 6.10 -39.79
C PRO A 249 -27.55 6.18 -41.24
N ASN A 250 -26.89 6.99 -42.06
CA ASN A 250 -27.19 7.21 -43.49
C ASN A 250 -28.53 7.91 -43.82
N SER A 251 -29.14 8.55 -42.83
CA SER A 251 -30.37 9.33 -43.01
C SER A 251 -30.06 10.83 -43.10
N PHE A 252 -30.91 11.56 -43.81
CA PHE A 252 -30.82 13.01 -43.96
C PHE A 252 -32.13 13.68 -43.56
N LYS A 253 -32.04 14.78 -42.82
CA LYS A 253 -33.18 15.67 -42.57
C LYS A 253 -33.26 16.69 -43.68
N VAL A 254 -34.33 16.65 -44.44
CA VAL A 254 -34.52 17.49 -45.63
C VAL A 254 -35.73 18.39 -45.44
N LEU A 255 -35.58 19.67 -45.79
CA LEU A 255 -36.68 20.61 -45.96
C LEU A 255 -37.10 20.58 -47.43
N VAL A 256 -38.33 20.17 -47.72
CA VAL A 256 -38.90 20.24 -49.07
C VAL A 256 -39.26 21.68 -49.37
N GLU A 257 -38.78 22.18 -50.50
CA GLU A 257 -39.04 23.57 -50.94
C GLU A 257 -40.12 23.62 -52.00
N ASN A 258 -39.99 22.78 -53.03
CA ASN A 258 -40.91 22.70 -54.15
C ASN A 258 -41.29 21.23 -54.38
N ALA A 259 -42.59 20.95 -54.43
CA ALA A 259 -43.11 19.67 -54.87
C ALA A 259 -43.62 19.79 -56.31
N ASN A 260 -43.33 18.77 -57.13
CA ASN A 260 -43.77 18.67 -58.53
C ASN A 260 -45.08 17.89 -58.64
#